data_AF-A0A934YHP4-F1
#
_entry.id   AF-A0A934YHP4-F1
#
_cell.length_a   1.000
_cell.length_b   1.000
_cell.length_c   1.000
_cell.angle_alpha   90.00
_cell.angle_beta   90.00
_cell.angle_gamma   90.00
#
_symmetry.space_group_name_H-M   'P 1'
#
loop_
_entity.id
_entity.type
_entity.pdbx_description
1 polymer ?
#
loop_
_entity_poly.entity_id
_entity_poly.type
_entity_poly.pdbx_seq_one_letter_code
_entity_poly.pdbx_strand_id
1 'polypeptide(L)'
;MFSLGSLLTQIFSREKKAAADAARSQLVERLASHGERAFAEVARRMGLVCEPGPSLRGELRGVTLVVSIAENRDEGLMTRFSATSSTARAVALNVRPKARGLEALLRRGAPEAVGDAEFDATFDLACSDAPAARAVLDARARATLLSLPDRMPLYFDHRGDPRGVELTLDVSGVELDPDRLVYLLEWLVGVASAQPEGEAPYRT
;
A
#
# COMPACT_ATOMS: atom_id res chain seq x y z
N MET A 1 -1.72 -50.48 1.22
CA MET A 1 -1.39 -50.43 -0.23
C MET A 1 -1.70 -49.04 -0.74
N PHE A 2 -0.71 -48.27 -1.17
CA PHE A 2 -0.94 -47.01 -1.88
C PHE A 2 -1.24 -47.31 -3.34
N SER A 3 -2.33 -46.77 -3.89
CA SER A 3 -2.64 -46.98 -5.31
C SER A 3 -1.67 -46.18 -6.17
N LEU A 4 -1.29 -46.73 -7.33
CA LEU A 4 -0.38 -46.08 -8.29
C LEU A 4 -0.88 -44.67 -8.69
N GLY A 5 -2.20 -44.47 -8.74
CA GLY A 5 -2.82 -43.17 -9.00
C GLY A 5 -2.58 -42.14 -7.89
N SER A 6 -2.57 -42.55 -6.62
CA SER A 6 -2.28 -41.64 -5.49
C SER A 6 -0.81 -41.17 -5.48
N LEU A 7 0.11 -42.05 -5.87
CA LEU A 7 1.53 -41.75 -6.02
C LEU A 7 1.80 -40.81 -7.19
N LEU A 8 1.20 -41.05 -8.36
CA LEU A 8 1.34 -40.16 -9.52
C LEU A 8 0.78 -38.76 -9.21
N THR A 9 -0.38 -38.66 -8.55
CA THR A 9 -0.98 -37.36 -8.20
C THR A 9 -0.11 -36.58 -7.21
N GLN A 10 0.52 -37.26 -6.23
CA GLN A 10 1.48 -36.63 -5.31
C GLN A 10 2.78 -36.19 -6.00
N ILE A 11 3.28 -36.98 -6.96
CA ILE A 11 4.51 -36.64 -7.70
C ILE A 11 4.25 -35.42 -8.60
N PHE A 12 3.16 -35.41 -9.37
CA PHE A 12 2.77 -34.25 -10.18
C PHE A 12 2.46 -33.01 -9.33
N SER A 13 1.90 -33.18 -8.13
CA SER A 13 1.67 -32.10 -7.17
C SER A 13 2.99 -31.52 -6.63
N ARG A 14 3.98 -32.37 -6.34
CA ARG A 14 5.31 -31.96 -5.88
C ARG A 14 6.13 -31.30 -6.98
N GLU A 15 6.10 -31.82 -8.20
CA GLU A 15 6.77 -31.22 -9.35
C GLU A 15 6.14 -29.87 -9.73
N LYS A 16 4.81 -29.77 -9.73
CA LYS A 16 4.12 -28.48 -9.91
C LYS A 16 4.45 -27.48 -8.81
N LYS A 17 4.53 -27.94 -7.55
CA LYS A 17 4.93 -27.10 -6.42
C LYS A 17 6.38 -26.64 -6.56
N ALA A 18 7.31 -27.53 -6.88
CA ALA A 18 8.72 -27.19 -7.09
C ALA A 18 8.91 -26.23 -8.27
N ALA A 19 8.16 -26.41 -9.36
CA ALA A 19 8.17 -25.48 -10.50
C ALA A 19 7.58 -24.11 -10.12
N ALA A 20 6.51 -24.07 -9.33
CA ALA A 20 5.94 -22.83 -8.81
C ALA A 20 6.90 -22.11 -7.85
N ASP A 21 7.56 -22.84 -6.96
CA ASP A 21 8.55 -22.31 -6.02
C ASP A 21 9.80 -21.78 -6.76
N ALA A 22 10.24 -22.46 -7.82
CA ALA A 22 11.33 -22.02 -8.69
C ALA A 22 10.95 -20.77 -9.52
N ALA A 23 9.76 -20.75 -10.13
CA ALA A 23 9.26 -19.58 -10.85
C ALA A 23 9.09 -18.38 -9.91
N ARG A 24 8.61 -18.61 -8.69
CA ARG A 24 8.52 -17.59 -7.65
C ARG A 24 9.90 -17.08 -7.23
N SER A 25 10.88 -17.95 -7.04
CA SER A 25 12.25 -17.55 -6.70
C SER A 25 12.88 -16.70 -7.81
N GLN A 26 12.69 -17.07 -9.08
CA GLN A 26 13.13 -16.26 -10.22
C GLN A 26 12.41 -14.91 -10.33
N LEU A 27 11.12 -14.87 -9.98
CA LEU A 27 10.35 -13.62 -9.93
C LEU A 27 10.89 -12.70 -8.83
N VAL A 28 11.14 -13.25 -7.62
CA VAL A 28 11.74 -12.54 -6.49
C VAL A 28 13.11 -11.97 -6.87
N GLU A 29 13.97 -12.78 -7.50
CA GLU A 29 15.32 -12.37 -7.90
C GLU A 29 15.30 -11.28 -8.98
N ARG A 30 14.41 -11.39 -9.98
CA ARG A 30 14.22 -10.36 -11.01
C ARG A 30 13.65 -9.06 -10.43
N LEU A 31 12.70 -9.16 -9.50
CA LEU A 31 12.11 -8.00 -8.83
C LEU A 31 13.10 -7.34 -7.88
N ALA A 32 13.92 -8.12 -7.18
CA ALA A 32 15.01 -7.59 -6.36
C ALA A 32 16.02 -6.84 -7.24
N SER A 33 16.45 -7.43 -8.36
CA SER A 33 17.43 -6.80 -9.27
C SER A 33 16.93 -5.52 -9.95
N HIS A 34 15.68 -5.51 -10.43
CA HIS A 34 15.07 -4.31 -11.01
C HIS A 34 14.71 -3.28 -9.93
N GLY A 35 14.24 -3.75 -8.77
CA GLY A 35 13.89 -2.91 -7.64
C GLY A 35 15.08 -2.19 -7.06
N GLU A 36 16.23 -2.85 -6.93
CA GLU A 36 17.47 -2.22 -6.48
C GLU A 36 17.88 -1.03 -7.36
N ARG A 37 17.79 -1.16 -8.69
CA ARG A 37 18.11 -0.06 -9.61
C ARG A 37 17.12 1.08 -9.52
N ALA A 38 15.83 0.76 -9.51
CA ALA A 38 14.77 1.74 -9.40
C ALA A 38 14.88 2.52 -8.08
N PHE A 39 15.09 1.79 -6.98
CA PHE A 39 15.28 2.36 -5.66
C PHE A 39 16.54 3.20 -5.58
N ALA A 40 17.68 2.75 -6.10
CA ALA A 40 18.90 3.56 -6.14
C ALA A 40 18.68 4.91 -6.86
N GLU A 41 17.91 4.90 -7.95
CA GLU A 41 17.57 6.13 -8.68
C GLU A 41 16.65 7.06 -7.88
N VAL A 42 15.60 6.51 -7.27
CA VAL A 42 14.66 7.26 -6.41
C VAL A 42 15.39 7.84 -5.18
N ALA A 43 16.24 7.04 -4.53
CA ALA A 43 17.07 7.45 -3.41
C ALA A 43 17.91 8.67 -3.77
N ARG A 44 18.59 8.62 -4.92
CA ARG A 44 19.40 9.73 -5.43
C ARG A 44 18.58 10.99 -5.70
N ARG A 45 17.37 10.85 -6.26
CA ARG A 45 16.50 11.99 -6.61
C ARG A 45 15.86 12.66 -5.41
N MET A 46 15.46 11.87 -4.41
CA MET A 46 14.68 12.35 -3.26
C MET A 46 15.52 12.54 -2.00
N GLY A 47 16.83 12.24 -2.04
CA GLY A 47 17.72 12.29 -0.88
C GLY A 47 17.44 11.20 0.15
N LEU A 48 16.93 10.04 -0.29
CA LEU A 48 16.68 8.87 0.56
C LEU A 48 17.88 7.92 0.51
N VAL A 49 17.84 6.88 1.34
CA VAL A 49 18.87 5.84 1.46
C VAL A 49 18.29 4.51 0.99
N CYS A 50 19.04 3.79 0.14
CA CYS A 50 18.78 2.39 -0.11
C CYS A 50 19.37 1.56 1.02
N GLU A 51 18.55 0.73 1.67
CA GLU A 51 19.02 -0.22 2.68
C GLU A 51 19.39 -1.57 2.01
N PRO A 52 20.08 -2.50 2.71
CA PRO A 52 20.33 -3.83 2.18
C PRO A 52 19.04 -4.60 1.91
N GLY A 53 18.84 -5.02 0.66
CA GLY A 53 17.58 -5.56 0.15
C GLY A 53 16.85 -4.54 -0.73
N PRO A 54 15.78 -4.93 -1.45
CA PRO A 54 15.00 -3.98 -2.23
C PRO A 54 14.13 -3.15 -1.26
N SER A 55 14.76 -2.15 -0.63
CA SER A 55 14.09 -1.19 0.24
C SER A 55 14.70 0.22 0.17
N LEU A 56 13.85 1.20 0.43
CA LEU A 56 14.18 2.61 0.57
C LEU A 56 13.78 3.11 1.93
N ARG A 57 14.59 3.99 2.50
CA ARG A 57 14.26 4.69 3.73
C ARG A 57 14.83 6.10 3.73
N GLY A 58 14.10 7.04 4.30
CA GLY A 58 14.64 8.36 4.59
C GLY A 58 13.58 9.29 5.13
N GLU A 59 13.93 10.55 5.28
CA GLU A 59 12.99 11.59 5.69
C GLU A 59 12.83 12.60 4.56
N LEU A 60 11.58 12.94 4.24
CA LEU A 60 11.26 13.99 3.30
C LEU A 60 10.22 14.94 3.93
N ARG A 61 10.60 16.21 4.10
CA ARG A 61 9.74 17.27 4.66
C ARG A 61 9.15 16.91 6.03
N GLY A 62 9.92 16.26 6.91
CA GLY A 62 9.47 15.85 8.25
C GLY A 62 8.66 14.56 8.28
N VAL A 63 8.48 13.88 7.13
CA VAL A 63 7.82 12.57 7.03
C VAL A 63 8.87 11.49 6.81
N THR A 64 8.89 10.50 7.70
CA THR A 64 9.72 9.30 7.51
C THR A 64 9.07 8.40 6.47
N LEU A 65 9.80 8.06 5.43
CA LEU A 65 9.36 7.17 4.35
C LEU A 65 10.10 5.85 4.44
N VAL A 66 9.37 4.76 4.23
CA VAL A 66 9.91 3.41 4.05
C VAL A 66 9.22 2.78 2.84
N VAL A 67 9.99 2.27 1.89
CA VAL A 67 9.48 1.44 0.79
C VAL A 67 10.17 0.10 0.86
N SER A 68 9.43 -0.99 0.71
CA SER A 68 10.01 -2.33 0.69
C SER A 68 9.19 -3.26 -0.18
N ILE A 69 9.82 -4.30 -0.71
CA ILE A 69 9.10 -5.40 -1.31
C ILE A 69 8.61 -6.32 -0.19
N ALA A 70 7.30 -6.50 -0.10
CA ALA A 70 6.64 -7.38 0.86
C ALA A 70 5.97 -8.55 0.13
N GLU A 71 5.79 -9.66 0.83
CA GLU A 71 5.05 -10.81 0.32
C GLU A 71 3.65 -10.85 0.95
N ASN A 72 2.62 -10.85 0.11
CA ASN A 72 1.26 -11.16 0.50
C ASN A 72 0.95 -12.61 0.09
N ARG A 73 0.50 -13.42 1.07
CA ARG A 73 0.30 -14.87 0.91
C ARG A 73 -0.65 -15.22 -0.22
N ASP A 74 -1.62 -14.35 -0.49
CA ASP A 74 -2.68 -14.60 -1.48
C ASP A 74 -2.43 -13.89 -2.83
N GLU A 75 -1.65 -12.81 -2.86
CA GLU A 75 -1.46 -11.94 -4.03
C GLU A 75 -0.03 -11.94 -4.60
N GLY A 76 0.92 -12.59 -3.90
CA GLY A 76 2.33 -12.65 -4.29
C GLY A 76 3.13 -11.44 -3.78
N LEU A 77 4.12 -11.02 -4.56
CA LEU A 77 4.98 -9.89 -4.19
C LEU A 77 4.29 -8.55 -4.45
N MET A 78 4.41 -7.64 -3.47
CA MET A 78 3.89 -6.28 -3.53
C MET A 78 4.97 -5.29 -3.10
N THR A 79 4.84 -4.05 -3.56
CA THR A 79 5.64 -2.93 -3.04
C THR A 79 4.82 -2.25 -1.96
N ARG A 80 5.33 -2.28 -0.72
CA ARG A 80 4.74 -1.57 0.41
C ARG A 80 5.40 -0.22 0.56
N PHE A 81 4.59 0.82 0.60
CA PHE A 81 4.99 2.17 0.93
C PHE A 81 4.43 2.53 2.30
N SER A 82 5.29 2.95 3.21
CA SER A 82 4.93 3.46 4.52
C SER A 82 5.42 4.90 4.66
N ALA A 83 4.56 5.78 5.15
CA ALA A 83 4.88 7.15 5.48
C ALA A 83 4.45 7.43 6.92
N THR A 84 5.40 7.86 7.76
CA THR A 84 5.15 8.16 9.17
C THR A 84 5.41 9.63 9.42
N SER A 85 4.42 10.33 9.99
CA SER A 85 4.54 11.72 10.40
C SER A 85 4.30 11.87 11.90
N SER A 86 5.13 12.67 12.57
CA SER A 86 4.99 12.98 14.00
C SER A 86 3.83 13.92 14.29
N THR A 87 3.25 14.59 13.28
CA THR A 87 2.01 15.35 13.46
C THR A 87 0.85 14.37 13.57
N ALA A 88 0.40 14.13 14.80
CA ALA A 88 -0.72 13.26 15.09
C ALA A 88 -1.98 13.73 14.33
N ARG A 89 -2.52 12.87 13.47
CA ARG A 89 -3.90 12.96 12.99
C ARG A 89 -4.71 11.91 13.74
N ALA A 90 -5.82 12.32 14.32
CA ALA A 90 -6.77 11.43 14.99
C ALA A 90 -7.72 10.70 14.01
N VAL A 91 -7.26 10.39 12.79
CA VAL A 91 -8.11 9.77 11.76
C VAL A 91 -7.60 8.38 11.46
N ALA A 92 -8.35 7.37 11.91
CA ALA A 92 -8.22 6.03 11.36
C ALA A 92 -9.00 5.99 10.04
N LEU A 93 -8.32 5.72 8.93
CA LEU A 93 -8.88 5.69 7.59
C LEU A 93 -8.46 4.41 6.89
N ASN A 94 -9.40 3.69 6.31
CA ASN A 94 -9.15 2.46 5.60
C ASN A 94 -9.91 2.52 4.28
N VAL A 95 -9.17 2.69 3.19
CA VAL A 95 -9.70 2.67 1.83
C VAL A 95 -9.37 1.32 1.25
N ARG A 96 -10.38 0.58 0.79
CA ARG A 96 -10.17 -0.72 0.14
C ARG A 96 -10.89 -0.77 -1.19
N PRO A 97 -10.35 -1.43 -2.21
CA PRO A 97 -11.14 -1.71 -3.41
C PRO A 97 -12.39 -2.50 -3.02
N LYS A 98 -13.52 -2.20 -3.65
CA LYS A 98 -14.76 -2.94 -3.42
C LYS A 98 -14.55 -4.41 -3.76
N ALA A 99 -14.94 -5.28 -2.83
CA ALA A 99 -14.94 -6.71 -3.07
C ALA A 99 -15.84 -7.05 -4.27
N ARG A 100 -15.44 -8.04 -5.05
CA ARG A 100 -16.22 -8.56 -6.19
C ARG A 100 -16.65 -10.00 -5.93
N GLY A 101 -17.77 -10.39 -6.53
CA GLY A 101 -18.27 -11.77 -6.42
C GLY A 101 -18.64 -12.16 -4.99
N LEU A 102 -18.25 -13.37 -4.57
CA LEU A 102 -18.62 -13.93 -3.26
C LEU A 102 -18.01 -13.17 -2.07
N GLU A 103 -16.85 -12.52 -2.25
CA GLU A 103 -16.21 -11.72 -1.20
C GLU A 103 -17.07 -10.52 -0.79
N ALA A 104 -17.85 -9.97 -1.72
CA ALA A 104 -18.77 -8.87 -1.45
C ALA A 104 -19.86 -9.25 -0.44
N LEU A 105 -20.25 -10.54 -0.39
CA LEU A 105 -21.27 -11.06 0.53
C LEU A 105 -20.73 -11.20 1.97
N LEU A 106 -19.41 -11.25 2.14
CA LEU A 106 -18.75 -11.43 3.43
C LEU A 106 -18.45 -10.09 4.12
N ARG A 107 -18.43 -8.99 3.37
CA ARG A 107 -18.19 -7.66 3.94
C ARG A 107 -19.46 -7.15 4.64
N ARG A 108 -19.39 -7.01 5.97
CA ARG A 108 -20.46 -6.43 6.81
C ARG A 108 -20.08 -5.00 7.20
N GLY A 109 -20.94 -4.06 6.84
CA GLY A 109 -20.82 -2.63 7.19
C GLY A 109 -21.30 -1.76 6.04
N ALA A 110 -21.97 -0.64 6.33
CA ALA A 110 -22.25 0.37 5.31
C ALA A 110 -20.95 1.15 5.07
N PRO A 111 -20.35 1.09 3.87
CA PRO A 111 -19.18 1.90 3.58
C PRO A 111 -19.57 3.37 3.65
N GLU A 112 -18.67 4.18 4.20
CA GLU A 112 -18.83 5.63 4.13
C GLU A 112 -18.58 6.15 2.71
N ALA A 113 -19.14 7.32 2.40
CA ALA A 113 -18.97 7.98 1.11
C ALA A 113 -18.20 9.28 1.27
N VAL A 114 -17.21 9.50 0.41
CA VAL A 114 -16.51 10.78 0.31
C VAL A 114 -17.26 11.80 -0.54
N GLY A 115 -18.29 11.37 -1.29
CA GLY A 115 -19.15 12.23 -2.11
C GLY A 115 -18.67 12.36 -3.55
N ASP A 116 -17.86 11.42 -4.01
CA ASP A 116 -17.31 11.35 -5.36
C ASP A 116 -17.80 10.04 -5.99
N ALA A 117 -18.70 10.13 -6.96
CA ALA A 117 -19.42 8.97 -7.47
C ALA A 117 -18.51 7.90 -8.09
N GLU A 118 -17.44 8.30 -8.75
CA GLU A 118 -16.50 7.34 -9.37
C GLU A 118 -15.65 6.65 -8.30
N PHE A 119 -15.17 7.43 -7.32
CA PHE A 119 -14.40 6.90 -6.20
C PHE A 119 -15.26 5.99 -5.31
N ASP A 120 -16.44 6.44 -4.90
CA ASP A 120 -17.38 5.71 -4.04
C ASP A 120 -17.96 4.46 -4.72
N ALA A 121 -17.94 4.38 -6.05
CA ALA A 121 -18.25 3.15 -6.79
C ALA A 121 -17.09 2.14 -6.79
N THR A 122 -15.86 2.62 -6.65
CA THR A 122 -14.64 1.81 -6.79
C THR A 122 -14.08 1.33 -5.45
N PHE A 123 -14.22 2.13 -4.40
CA PHE A 123 -13.65 1.86 -3.08
C PHE A 123 -14.73 1.79 -1.99
N ASP A 124 -14.48 0.95 -0.99
CA ASP A 124 -15.14 0.97 0.30
C ASP A 124 -14.31 1.81 1.27
N LEU A 125 -14.98 2.71 2.00
CA LEU A 125 -14.38 3.53 3.03
C LEU A 125 -14.82 3.05 4.42
N ALA A 126 -13.85 2.84 5.31
CA ALA A 126 -14.10 2.78 6.74
C ALA A 126 -13.24 3.82 7.44
N CYS A 127 -13.86 4.68 8.25
CA CYS A 127 -13.15 5.73 8.99
C CYS A 127 -13.74 5.97 10.37
N SER A 128 -12.95 6.59 11.24
CA SER A 128 -13.39 7.06 12.56
C SER A 128 -14.01 8.47 12.52
N ASP A 129 -13.73 9.26 11.47
CA ASP A 129 -14.19 10.64 11.29
C ASP A 129 -14.38 10.95 9.79
N ALA A 130 -15.64 11.11 9.36
CA ALA A 130 -15.99 11.31 7.95
C ALA A 130 -15.53 12.66 7.38
N PRO A 131 -15.77 13.82 8.03
CA PRO A 131 -15.22 15.09 7.58
C PRO A 131 -13.69 15.08 7.42
N ALA A 132 -12.98 14.56 8.40
CA ALA A 132 -11.53 14.51 8.36
C ALA A 132 -11.03 13.54 7.26
N ALA A 133 -11.68 12.38 7.10
CA ALA A 133 -11.41 11.46 6.00
C ALA A 133 -11.59 12.11 4.62
N ARG A 134 -12.61 12.95 4.42
CA ARG A 134 -12.80 13.70 3.15
C ARG A 134 -11.73 14.75 2.90
N ALA A 135 -11.21 15.38 3.96
CA ALA A 135 -10.09 16.32 3.85
C ALA A 135 -8.79 15.60 3.46
N VAL A 136 -8.56 14.38 3.97
CA VAL A 136 -7.43 13.54 3.57
C VAL A 136 -7.60 13.03 2.13
N LEU A 137 -8.80 12.58 1.78
CA LEU A 137 -9.16 12.09 0.45
C LEU A 137 -9.68 13.22 -0.44
N ASP A 138 -8.87 14.26 -0.61
CA ASP A 138 -9.16 15.35 -1.53
C ASP A 138 -9.23 14.88 -3.00
N ALA A 139 -9.60 15.78 -3.92
CA ALA A 139 -9.74 15.45 -5.33
C ALA A 139 -8.46 14.86 -5.95
N ARG A 140 -7.29 15.33 -5.52
CA ARG A 140 -5.99 14.84 -6.00
C ARG A 140 -5.73 13.44 -5.48
N ALA A 141 -5.93 13.20 -4.18
CA ALA A 141 -5.76 11.89 -3.56
C ALA A 141 -6.68 10.84 -4.17
N ARG A 142 -7.95 11.18 -4.42
CA ARG A 142 -8.89 10.27 -5.10
C ARG A 142 -8.46 9.94 -6.52
N ALA A 143 -8.04 10.93 -7.30
CA ALA A 143 -7.53 10.70 -8.66
C ALA A 143 -6.26 9.81 -8.66
N THR A 144 -5.33 10.04 -7.73
CA THR A 144 -4.13 9.20 -7.58
C THR A 144 -4.51 7.76 -7.27
N LEU A 145 -5.40 7.52 -6.30
CA LEU A 145 -5.84 6.17 -5.94
C LEU A 145 -6.57 5.46 -7.08
N LEU A 146 -7.39 6.17 -7.86
CA LEU A 146 -8.06 5.63 -9.05
C LEU A 146 -7.08 5.23 -10.16
N SER A 147 -5.92 5.90 -10.23
CA SER A 147 -4.87 5.62 -11.22
C SER A 147 -3.94 4.46 -10.85
N LEU A 148 -4.02 3.96 -9.61
CA LEU A 148 -3.16 2.86 -9.17
C LEU A 148 -3.55 1.53 -9.84
N PRO A 149 -2.57 0.69 -10.20
CA PRO A 149 -2.85 -0.64 -10.72
C PRO A 149 -3.44 -1.49 -9.58
N ASP A 150 -4.40 -2.34 -9.92
CA ASP A 150 -5.11 -3.24 -9.00
C ASP A 150 -5.84 -2.58 -7.80
N ARG A 151 -5.82 -1.24 -7.73
CA ARG A 151 -6.64 -0.40 -6.83
C ARG A 151 -6.52 -0.82 -5.37
N MET A 152 -5.29 -1.02 -4.93
CA MET A 152 -4.91 -1.65 -3.66
C MET A 152 -5.27 -0.82 -2.41
N PRO A 153 -5.32 -1.45 -1.22
CA PRO A 153 -5.80 -0.79 -0.02
C PRO A 153 -4.82 0.27 0.53
N LEU A 154 -5.40 1.35 1.02
CA LEU A 154 -4.72 2.43 1.73
C LEU A 154 -5.15 2.45 3.19
N TYR A 155 -4.19 2.44 4.10
CA TYR A 155 -4.41 2.43 5.54
C TYR A 155 -3.77 3.66 6.18
N PHE A 156 -4.57 4.48 6.85
CA PHE A 156 -4.11 5.40 7.88
C PHE A 156 -4.50 4.82 9.22
N ASP A 157 -3.50 4.54 10.04
CA ASP A 157 -3.75 4.04 11.38
C ASP A 157 -2.94 4.86 12.37
N HIS A 158 -3.65 5.44 13.34
CA HIS A 158 -3.06 6.01 14.54
C HIS A 158 -3.17 4.92 15.61
N ARG A 159 -2.28 3.91 15.57
CA ARG A 159 -2.30 2.74 16.48
C ARG A 159 -1.99 3.04 17.94
N GLY A 160 -2.34 4.23 18.43
CA GLY A 160 -1.90 4.73 19.74
C GLY A 160 -0.39 4.80 19.87
N ASP A 161 0.35 4.77 18.75
CA ASP A 161 1.80 4.88 18.76
C ASP A 161 2.18 6.35 19.02
N PRO A 162 2.92 6.66 20.11
CA PRO A 162 3.39 8.01 20.38
C PRO A 162 4.35 8.55 19.30
N ARG A 163 4.77 7.72 18.33
CA ARG A 163 5.64 8.10 17.21
C ARG A 163 4.90 8.74 16.03
N GLY A 164 3.57 8.77 16.05
CA GLY A 164 2.75 9.51 15.08
C GLY A 164 1.81 8.63 14.24
N VAL A 165 1.41 9.14 13.07
CA VAL A 165 0.48 8.46 12.15
C VAL A 165 1.27 7.67 11.13
N GLU A 166 0.92 6.40 10.94
CA GLU A 166 1.46 5.58 9.85
C GLU A 166 0.43 5.47 8.72
N LEU A 167 0.85 5.89 7.53
CA LEU A 167 0.16 5.69 6.27
C LEU A 167 0.82 4.54 5.53
N THR A 168 0.08 3.46 5.26
CA THR A 168 0.56 2.33 4.46
C THR A 168 -0.24 2.22 3.17
N LEU A 169 0.46 2.14 2.05
CA LEU A 169 -0.09 1.80 0.74
C LEU A 169 0.63 0.55 0.23
N ASP A 170 -0.12 -0.53 0.05
CA ASP A 170 0.39 -1.72 -0.62
C ASP A 170 0.08 -1.59 -2.12
N VAL A 171 1.01 -1.93 -3.01
CA VAL A 171 0.76 -1.91 -4.46
C VAL A 171 1.34 -3.14 -5.13
N SER A 172 0.49 -3.96 -5.73
CA SER A 172 0.88 -5.09 -6.59
C SER A 172 1.18 -4.61 -8.01
N GLY A 173 2.03 -5.36 -8.72
CA GLY A 173 2.23 -5.14 -10.16
C GLY A 173 2.80 -3.78 -10.54
N VAL A 174 3.35 -3.01 -9.58
CA VAL A 174 4.09 -1.79 -9.89
C VAL A 174 5.32 -2.19 -10.66
N GLU A 175 5.31 -1.88 -11.96
CA GLU A 175 6.54 -1.73 -12.69
C GLU A 175 7.37 -0.71 -11.91
N LEU A 176 8.54 -1.11 -11.42
CA LEU A 176 9.43 -0.33 -10.55
C LEU A 176 10.07 0.79 -11.38
N ASP A 177 9.23 1.68 -11.88
CA ASP A 177 9.56 2.87 -12.64
C ASP A 177 9.88 4.01 -11.67
N PRO A 178 11.09 4.59 -11.74
CA PRO A 178 11.51 5.65 -10.83
C PRO A 178 10.57 6.87 -10.83
N ASP A 179 10.02 7.26 -11.99
CA ASP A 179 9.16 8.45 -12.08
C ASP A 179 7.85 8.22 -11.33
N ARG A 180 7.24 7.03 -11.51
CA ARG A 180 6.06 6.63 -10.75
C ARG A 180 6.33 6.52 -9.25
N LEU A 181 7.46 5.95 -8.85
CA LEU A 181 7.83 5.83 -7.44
C LEU A 181 8.03 7.20 -6.78
N VAL A 182 8.71 8.14 -7.45
CA VAL A 182 8.86 9.52 -6.97
C VAL A 182 7.50 10.18 -6.80
N TYR A 183 6.63 10.08 -7.82
CA TYR A 183 5.29 10.66 -7.76
C TYR A 183 4.48 10.11 -6.57
N LEU A 184 4.51 8.79 -6.33
CA LEU A 184 3.80 8.17 -5.21
C LEU A 184 4.37 8.60 -3.86
N LEU A 185 5.69 8.69 -3.72
CA LEU A 185 6.32 9.13 -2.48
C LEU A 185 6.02 10.60 -2.19
N GLU A 186 6.08 11.48 -3.19
CA GLU A 186 5.70 12.89 -3.00
C GLU A 186 4.22 13.04 -2.63
N TRP A 187 3.35 12.23 -3.24
CA TRP A 187 1.94 12.18 -2.88
C TRP A 187 1.76 11.72 -1.43
N LEU A 188 2.39 10.61 -1.03
CA LEU A 188 2.34 10.09 0.34
C LEU A 188 2.82 11.12 1.37
N VAL A 189 3.90 11.84 1.08
CA VAL A 189 4.37 12.94 1.93
C VAL A 189 3.33 14.05 2.01
N GLY A 190 2.74 14.45 0.88
CA GLY A 190 1.68 15.45 0.85
C GLY A 190 0.49 15.07 1.73
N VAL A 191 0.04 13.82 1.64
CA VAL A 191 -1.09 13.33 2.43
C VAL A 191 -0.73 13.17 3.91
N ALA A 192 0.48 12.70 4.24
CA ALA A 192 0.97 12.56 5.61
C ALA A 192 1.27 13.93 6.28
N SER A 193 1.60 14.95 5.50
CA SER A 193 1.96 16.30 5.99
C SER A 193 0.78 17.27 6.04
N ALA A 194 -0.30 17.00 5.30
CA ALA A 194 -1.44 17.91 5.24
C ALA A 194 -2.01 18.14 6.65
N GLN A 195 -2.11 19.39 7.08
CA GLN A 195 -2.83 19.74 8.30
C GLN A 195 -4.33 19.75 7.98
N PRO A 196 -5.23 19.34 8.90
CA PRO A 196 -6.62 19.71 8.76
C PRO A 196 -6.69 21.24 8.78
N GLU A 197 -7.12 21.86 7.68
CA GLU A 197 -7.50 23.27 7.70
C GLU A 197 -8.73 23.39 8.59
N GLY A 198 -8.52 23.67 9.88
CA GLY A 198 -9.61 23.97 10.81
C GLY A 198 -9.48 23.32 12.18
N GLU A 199 -8.49 23.71 12.96
CA GLU A 199 -8.72 23.91 14.40
C GLU A 199 -8.25 25.33 14.75
N ALA A 200 -9.23 26.21 14.94
CA ALA A 200 -8.99 27.44 15.66
C ALA A 200 -8.36 27.06 17.01
N PRO A 201 -7.27 27.73 17.45
CA PRO A 201 -6.68 27.42 18.73
C PRO A 201 -7.73 27.69 19.81
N TYR A 202 -8.14 26.64 20.53
CA TYR A 202 -8.77 26.79 21.83
C TYR A 202 -7.78 27.58 22.70
N ARG A 203 -8.01 28.89 22.78
CA ARG A 203 -7.42 29.75 23.80
C ARG A 203 -8.08 29.38 25.12
N THR A 204 -7.33 28.76 26.02
CA THR A 204 -7.59 28.87 27.47
C THR A 204 -7.17 30.24 27.97
#